data_AF-A0A7J2WEK0-F1
#
_entry.id   AF-A0A7J2WEK0-F1
#
_cell.length_a   1.000
_cell.length_b   1.000
_cell.length_c   1.000
_cell.angle_alpha   90.00
_cell.angle_beta   90.00
_cell.angle_gamma   90.00
#
_symmetry.space_group_name_H-M   'P 1'
#
loop_
_entity.id
_entity.type
_entity.pdbx_description
1 polymer ?
#
loop_
_entity_poly.entity_id
_entity_poly.type
_entity_poly.pdbx_seq_one_letter_code
_entity_poly.pdbx_strand_id
1 'polypeptide(L)'
;MKDMKFYVRSGGLTVGGGEPLTQPEFVKELLRRAKEEYFIHTAIETSLYAPTEVVKEVLKYVDYIFVDIKHIDLVRHRELTGVSNELILNNIKLIVNEMSDVKDIVIRIPIVPGVNDDRENLKDIAEFVKSLKKEIPVELLPYHELGKSKYTALGREYPLDKHNGASPPSKEYMEETIKYLQSLGIKVVKT
;
A
#
# COMPACT_ATOMS: atom_id res chain seq x y z
N MET A 1 -0.46 -26.68 14.42
CA MET A 1 -1.30 -25.66 13.75
C MET A 1 -2.07 -26.33 12.61
N LYS A 2 -3.40 -26.14 12.52
CA LYS A 2 -4.27 -26.83 11.54
C LYS A 2 -3.94 -26.47 10.08
N ASP A 3 -3.56 -25.22 9.84
CA ASP A 3 -3.37 -24.66 8.49
C ASP A 3 -1.91 -24.61 8.02
N MET A 4 -1.00 -25.27 8.73
CA MET A 4 0.46 -25.25 8.44
C MET A 4 0.81 -25.64 7.00
N LYS A 5 0.01 -26.52 6.40
CA LYS A 5 0.20 -26.97 5.01
C LYS A 5 0.04 -25.85 3.98
N PHE A 6 -0.75 -24.82 4.27
CA PHE A 6 -0.93 -23.67 3.37
C PHE A 6 0.25 -22.70 3.45
N TYR A 7 0.87 -22.56 4.62
CA TYR A 7 1.99 -21.64 4.83
C TYR A 7 3.31 -22.16 4.25
N VAL A 8 3.60 -23.46 4.39
CA VAL A 8 4.94 -24.01 4.05
C VAL A 8 5.14 -24.28 2.55
N ARG A 9 4.06 -24.54 1.80
CA ARG A 9 4.17 -25.00 0.39
C ARG A 9 4.30 -23.88 -0.64
N SER A 10 3.59 -22.78 -0.45
CA SER A 10 3.52 -21.68 -1.43
C SER A 10 2.86 -20.42 -0.86
N GLY A 11 2.80 -20.30 0.47
CA GLY A 11 2.01 -19.27 1.15
C GLY A 11 2.81 -18.54 2.21
N GLY A 12 2.09 -17.78 3.03
CA GLY A 12 2.67 -16.97 4.09
C GLY A 12 1.58 -16.37 4.94
N LEU A 13 1.98 -15.59 5.93
CA LEU A 13 1.08 -14.80 6.75
C LEU A 13 1.15 -13.34 6.29
N THR A 14 0.04 -12.81 5.78
CA THR A 14 -0.09 -11.38 5.49
C THR A 14 -0.94 -10.71 6.57
N VAL A 15 -0.41 -9.68 7.22
CA VAL A 15 -1.18 -8.85 8.16
C VAL A 15 -1.69 -7.61 7.43
N GLY A 16 -3.01 -7.46 7.36
CA GLY A 16 -3.68 -6.33 6.70
C GLY A 16 -4.99 -5.97 7.40
N GLY A 17 -5.97 -5.47 6.65
CA GLY A 17 -7.29 -5.09 7.16
C GLY A 17 -7.50 -3.57 7.16
N GLY A 18 -7.49 -2.96 8.34
CA GLY A 18 -7.44 -1.49 8.48
C GLY A 18 -6.00 -0.99 8.34
N GLU A 19 -5.43 -0.47 9.42
CA GLU A 19 -4.00 -0.16 9.51
C GLU A 19 -3.37 -1.05 10.59
N PRO A 20 -2.56 -2.07 10.23
CA PRO A 20 -1.91 -2.95 11.20
C PRO A 20 -1.09 -2.20 12.25
N LEU A 21 -0.46 -1.09 11.87
CA LEU A 21 0.43 -0.33 12.76
C LEU A 21 -0.31 0.47 13.85
N THR A 22 -1.65 0.44 13.88
CA THR A 22 -2.42 0.94 15.04
C THR A 22 -2.46 -0.06 16.20
N GLN A 23 -1.98 -1.29 16.00
CA GLN A 23 -1.85 -2.33 17.03
C GLN A 23 -0.43 -2.94 17.00
N PRO A 24 0.62 -2.11 17.15
CA PRO A 24 1.97 -2.50 16.78
C PRO A 24 2.55 -3.61 17.66
N GLU A 25 2.20 -3.67 18.94
CA GLU A 25 2.68 -4.70 19.88
C GLU A 25 2.17 -6.09 19.48
N PHE A 26 0.87 -6.18 19.16
CA PHE A 26 0.26 -7.43 18.72
C PHE A 26 0.82 -7.85 17.35
N VAL A 27 0.87 -6.93 16.39
CA VAL A 27 1.36 -7.21 15.04
C VAL A 27 2.83 -7.63 15.07
N LYS A 28 3.68 -6.95 15.85
CA LYS A 28 5.08 -7.30 16.04
C LYS A 28 5.23 -8.72 16.57
N GLU A 29 4.52 -9.05 17.66
CA GLU A 29 4.65 -10.38 18.27
C GLU A 29 4.10 -11.49 17.37
N LEU A 30 2.99 -11.25 16.65
CA LEU A 30 2.46 -12.18 15.67
C LEU A 30 3.47 -12.49 14.56
N LEU A 31 4.05 -11.45 13.95
CA LEU A 31 5.03 -11.58 12.86
C LEU A 31 6.33 -12.22 13.35
N ARG A 32 6.82 -11.80 14.52
CA ARG A 32 8.02 -12.38 15.14
C ARG A 32 7.87 -13.88 15.33
N ARG A 33 6.78 -14.32 15.95
CA ARG A 33 6.54 -15.76 16.18
C ARG A 33 6.36 -16.52 14.88
N ALA A 34 5.58 -15.98 13.94
CA ALA A 34 5.41 -16.60 12.62
C ALA A 34 6.76 -16.83 11.91
N LYS A 35 7.65 -15.83 11.94
CA LYS A 35 8.95 -15.87 11.28
C LYS A 35 9.98 -16.73 12.02
N GLU A 36 10.16 -16.50 13.32
CA GLU A 36 11.24 -17.10 14.10
C GLU A 36 10.90 -18.49 14.64
N GLU A 37 9.66 -18.71 15.10
CA GLU A 37 9.26 -19.99 15.71
C GLU A 37 8.73 -20.98 14.66
N TYR A 38 8.05 -20.48 13.63
CA TYR A 38 7.36 -21.30 12.64
C TYR A 38 7.95 -21.24 11.24
N PHE A 39 8.95 -20.40 10.99
CA PHE A 39 9.61 -20.22 9.70
C PHE A 39 8.61 -19.92 8.56
N ILE A 40 7.53 -19.19 8.87
CA ILE A 40 6.51 -18.76 7.92
C ILE A 40 6.97 -17.47 7.28
N HIS A 41 6.88 -17.38 5.95
CA HIS A 41 7.09 -16.13 5.22
C HIS A 41 6.06 -15.09 5.64
N THR A 42 6.51 -13.89 5.96
CA THR A 42 5.68 -12.83 6.55
C THR A 42 5.51 -11.65 5.61
N ALA A 43 4.29 -11.16 5.49
CA ALA A 43 3.97 -9.97 4.72
C ALA A 43 3.09 -9.00 5.53
N ILE A 44 3.13 -7.72 5.16
CA ILE A 44 2.27 -6.69 5.75
C ILE A 44 1.70 -5.79 4.65
N GLU A 45 0.43 -5.43 4.81
CA GLU A 45 -0.23 -4.39 4.02
C GLU A 45 -0.50 -3.19 4.92
N THR A 46 0.14 -2.06 4.64
CA THR A 46 0.11 -0.89 5.54
C THR A 46 0.25 0.41 4.76
N SER A 47 -0.33 1.48 5.27
CA SER A 47 -0.06 2.84 4.78
C SER A 47 1.29 3.40 5.26
N LEU A 48 1.93 2.74 6.23
CA LEU A 48 3.09 3.25 6.98
C LEU A 48 2.81 4.58 7.72
N TYR A 49 1.54 4.89 7.99
CA TYR A 49 1.17 6.03 8.81
C TYR A 49 1.31 5.71 10.31
N ALA A 50 2.55 5.63 10.79
CA ALA A 50 2.89 5.39 12.19
C ALA A 50 4.23 6.05 12.54
N PRO A 51 4.54 6.27 13.83
CA PRO A 51 5.85 6.74 14.25
C PRO A 51 6.96 5.85 13.66
N THR A 52 8.02 6.46 13.15
CA THR A 52 9.11 5.75 12.45
C THR A 52 9.73 4.63 13.29
N GLU A 53 9.84 4.80 14.61
CA GLU A 53 10.37 3.76 15.51
C GLU A 53 9.44 2.54 15.59
N VAL A 54 8.12 2.74 15.54
CA VAL A 54 7.14 1.65 15.48
C VAL A 54 7.27 0.88 14.17
N VAL A 55 7.41 1.60 13.06
CA VAL A 55 7.63 1.02 11.73
C VAL A 55 8.89 0.15 11.75
N LYS A 56 10.01 0.68 12.23
CA LYS A 56 11.28 -0.05 12.34
C LYS A 56 11.15 -1.32 13.18
N GLU A 57 10.50 -1.24 14.33
CA GLU A 57 10.33 -2.37 15.24
C GLU A 57 9.49 -3.50 14.64
N VAL A 58 8.40 -3.18 13.94
CA VAL A 58 7.52 -4.17 13.32
C VAL A 58 8.19 -4.81 12.10
N LEU A 59 8.81 -4.00 11.23
CA LEU A 59 9.30 -4.47 9.94
C LEU A 59 10.54 -5.38 10.00
N LYS A 60 11.24 -5.45 11.15
CA LYS A 60 12.29 -6.46 11.40
C LYS A 60 11.81 -7.90 11.15
N TYR A 61 10.52 -8.14 11.38
CA TYR A 61 9.90 -9.45 11.26
C TYR A 61 9.05 -9.61 10.00
N VAL A 62 9.28 -8.77 8.98
CA VAL A 62 8.53 -8.80 7.72
C VAL A 62 9.46 -9.14 6.57
N ASP A 63 9.06 -10.06 5.71
CA ASP A 63 9.79 -10.40 4.48
C ASP A 63 9.31 -9.56 3.29
N TYR A 64 8.02 -9.24 3.25
CA TYR A 64 7.38 -8.56 2.12
C TYR A 64 6.43 -7.44 2.55
N ILE A 65 6.52 -6.27 1.92
CA ILE A 65 5.69 -5.11 2.23
C ILE A 65 4.85 -4.71 1.02
N PHE A 66 3.55 -4.55 1.22
CA PHE A 66 2.71 -3.74 0.36
C PHE A 66 2.45 -2.40 1.04
N VAL A 67 2.84 -1.31 0.38
CA VAL A 67 2.59 0.05 0.87
C VAL A 67 1.84 0.86 -0.17
N ASP A 68 0.88 1.66 0.28
CA ASP A 68 0.08 2.47 -0.63
C ASP A 68 0.61 3.91 -0.74
N ILE A 69 0.73 4.42 -1.97
CA ILE A 69 0.82 5.87 -2.24
C ILE A 69 -0.50 6.29 -2.89
N LYS A 70 -1.30 7.08 -2.16
CA LYS A 70 -2.66 7.46 -2.60
C LYS A 70 -2.68 8.76 -3.39
N HIS A 71 -1.81 9.70 -3.02
CA HIS A 71 -1.59 10.98 -3.68
C HIS A 71 -0.26 11.56 -3.20
N ILE A 72 0.50 12.22 -4.08
CA ILE A 72 1.81 12.81 -3.75
C ILE A 72 1.70 14.22 -3.16
N ASP A 73 0.77 15.03 -3.65
CA ASP A 73 0.47 16.33 -3.05
C ASP A 73 -0.12 16.17 -1.63
N LEU A 74 0.46 16.92 -0.69
CA LEU A 74 0.12 16.93 0.72
C LEU A 74 -1.35 17.30 0.97
N VAL A 75 -1.81 18.36 0.30
CA VAL A 75 -3.13 18.96 0.52
C VAL A 75 -4.20 18.01 0.02
N ARG A 76 -4.05 17.51 -1.21
CA ARG A 76 -4.93 16.53 -1.82
C ARG A 76 -4.94 15.22 -1.02
N HIS A 77 -3.77 14.75 -0.57
CA HIS A 77 -3.73 13.56 0.28
C HIS A 77 -4.54 13.75 1.58
N ARG A 78 -4.41 14.90 2.24
CA ARG A 78 -5.17 15.21 3.45
C ARG A 78 -6.66 15.33 3.19
N GLU A 79 -7.08 15.95 2.08
CA GLU A 79 -8.48 16.01 1.66
C GLU A 79 -9.08 14.60 1.48
N LEU A 80 -8.32 13.71 0.84
CA LEU A 80 -8.80 12.37 0.48
C LEU A 80 -8.77 11.38 1.67
N THR A 81 -7.82 11.51 2.58
CA THR A 81 -7.55 10.50 3.62
C THR A 81 -7.74 11.00 5.05
N GLY A 82 -7.83 12.31 5.24
CA GLY A 82 -7.87 12.97 6.55
C GLY A 82 -6.49 13.22 7.18
N VAL A 83 -5.38 12.76 6.58
CA VAL A 83 -4.02 12.89 7.15
C VAL A 83 -2.97 13.32 6.12
N SER A 84 -1.85 13.89 6.58
CA SER A 84 -0.69 14.22 5.74
C SER A 84 0.02 12.95 5.26
N ASN A 85 0.53 12.96 4.03
CA ASN A 85 1.41 11.89 3.51
C ASN A 85 2.88 12.07 3.89
N GLU A 86 3.30 13.17 4.51
CA GLU A 86 4.72 13.43 4.81
C GLU A 86 5.35 12.30 5.62
N LEU A 87 4.68 11.86 6.69
CA LEU A 87 5.15 10.76 7.51
C LEU A 87 5.22 9.45 6.72
N ILE A 88 4.23 9.20 5.86
CA ILE A 88 4.16 8.01 5.00
C ILE A 88 5.34 8.00 4.02
N LEU A 89 5.52 9.08 3.26
CA LEU A 89 6.60 9.21 2.28
C LEU A 89 7.99 9.16 2.92
N ASN A 90 8.14 9.74 4.12
CA ASN A 90 9.37 9.66 4.90
C ASN A 90 9.65 8.23 5.36
N ASN A 91 8.64 7.50 5.86
CA ASN A 91 8.79 6.11 6.25
C ASN A 91 9.12 5.21 5.04
N ILE A 92 8.48 5.42 3.88
CA ILE A 92 8.82 4.70 2.63
C ILE A 92 10.29 4.93 2.27
N LYS A 93 10.73 6.19 2.21
CA LYS A 93 12.12 6.54 1.93
C LYS A 93 13.08 5.85 2.90
N LEU A 94 12.79 5.91 4.20
CA LEU A 94 13.63 5.32 5.23
C LEU A 94 13.75 3.80 5.07
N ILE A 95 12.63 3.09 4.93
CA ILE A 95 12.65 1.62 4.81
C ILE A 95 13.43 1.21 3.56
N VAL A 96 13.17 1.86 2.43
CA VAL A 96 13.79 1.49 1.16
C VAL A 96 15.28 1.82 1.14
N ASN A 97 15.69 2.88 1.83
CA ASN A 97 17.07 3.39 1.76
C ASN A 97 17.99 2.93 2.88
N GLU A 98 17.44 2.47 4.02
CA GLU A 98 18.20 2.21 5.25
C GLU A 98 17.96 0.82 5.85
N MET A 99 16.83 0.16 5.57
CA MET A 99 16.55 -1.16 6.15
C MET A 99 17.02 -2.28 5.23
N SER A 100 18.04 -3.04 5.66
CA SER A 100 18.56 -4.21 4.95
C SER A 100 17.69 -5.46 5.12
N ASP A 101 16.93 -5.54 6.21
CA ASP A 101 16.24 -6.77 6.62
C ASP A 101 14.90 -6.99 5.90
N VAL A 102 14.36 -5.93 5.28
CA VAL A 102 13.15 -5.99 4.47
C VAL A 102 13.54 -6.41 3.05
N LYS A 103 13.15 -7.63 2.69
CA LYS A 103 13.61 -8.27 1.45
C LYS A 103 12.87 -7.75 0.22
N ASP A 104 11.54 -7.59 0.31
CA ASP A 104 10.73 -7.14 -0.82
C ASP A 104 9.70 -6.08 -0.44
N ILE A 105 9.47 -5.13 -1.36
CA ILE A 105 8.47 -4.08 -1.22
C ILE A 105 7.81 -3.81 -2.57
N VAL A 106 6.48 -3.66 -2.54
CA VAL A 106 5.66 -3.18 -3.66
C VAL A 106 4.96 -1.90 -3.23
N ILE A 107 5.05 -0.87 -4.06
CA ILE A 107 4.24 0.33 -3.91
C ILE A 107 2.94 0.12 -4.68
N ARG A 108 1.80 0.28 -4.02
CA ARG A 108 0.47 0.16 -4.62
C ARG A 108 -0.15 1.54 -4.80
N ILE A 109 -0.80 1.75 -5.92
CA ILE A 109 -1.50 2.99 -6.22
C ILE A 109 -2.96 2.63 -6.54
N PRO A 110 -3.90 2.91 -5.63
CA PRO A 110 -5.32 2.88 -5.97
C PRO A 110 -5.60 3.91 -7.05
N ILE A 111 -6.19 3.48 -8.17
CA ILE A 111 -6.59 4.38 -9.26
C ILE A 111 -8.09 4.62 -9.16
N VAL A 112 -8.45 5.83 -8.73
CA VAL A 112 -9.84 6.30 -8.60
C VAL A 112 -10.06 7.40 -9.64
N PRO A 113 -10.82 7.13 -10.72
CA PRO A 113 -11.05 8.09 -11.79
C PRO A 113 -11.61 9.43 -11.33
N GLY A 114 -10.99 10.53 -11.76
CA GLY A 114 -11.35 11.90 -11.41
C GLY A 114 -10.93 12.33 -9.99
N VAL A 115 -10.19 11.49 -9.26
CA VAL A 115 -9.83 11.72 -7.85
C VAL A 115 -8.32 11.81 -7.67
N ASN A 116 -7.57 10.83 -8.17
CA ASN A 116 -6.11 10.77 -8.01
C ASN A 116 -5.37 10.21 -9.23
N ASP A 117 -6.05 10.10 -10.36
CA ASP A 117 -5.57 9.50 -11.60
C ASP A 117 -5.06 10.52 -12.61
N ASP A 118 -4.97 11.80 -12.22
CA ASP A 118 -4.44 12.83 -13.09
C ASP A 118 -2.96 12.58 -13.41
N ARG A 119 -2.56 13.00 -14.62
CA ARG A 119 -1.21 12.75 -15.16
C ARG A 119 -0.12 13.39 -14.31
N GLU A 120 -0.39 14.51 -13.65
CA GLU A 120 0.58 15.22 -12.81
C GLU A 120 0.89 14.40 -11.55
N ASN A 121 -0.14 13.99 -10.80
CA ASN A 121 0.02 13.12 -9.65
C ASN A 121 0.72 11.79 -10.01
N LEU A 122 0.35 11.15 -11.12
CA LEU A 122 1.00 9.90 -11.56
C LEU A 122 2.48 10.11 -11.93
N LYS A 123 2.82 11.24 -12.56
CA LYS A 123 4.20 11.59 -12.90
C LYS A 123 5.02 11.84 -11.63
N ASP A 124 4.46 12.57 -10.68
CA ASP A 124 5.13 12.91 -9.43
C ASP A 124 5.31 11.67 -8.52
N ILE A 125 4.34 10.75 -8.51
CA ILE A 125 4.52 9.44 -7.88
C ILE A 125 5.68 8.68 -8.56
N ALA A 126 5.73 8.66 -9.90
CA ALA A 126 6.83 8.02 -10.61
C ALA A 126 8.20 8.64 -10.27
N GLU A 127 8.28 9.97 -10.17
CA GLU A 127 9.49 10.67 -9.74
C GLU A 127 9.89 10.33 -8.30
N PHE A 128 8.93 10.28 -7.38
CA PHE A 128 9.17 9.82 -6.01
C PHE A 128 9.72 8.39 -5.98
N VAL A 129 9.08 7.45 -6.68
CA VAL A 129 9.52 6.04 -6.73
C VAL A 129 10.92 5.92 -7.30
N LYS A 130 11.24 6.68 -8.36
CA LYS A 130 12.58 6.70 -8.98
C LYS A 130 13.65 7.35 -8.10
N SER A 131 13.27 8.17 -7.12
CA SER A 131 14.20 8.78 -6.16
C SER A 131 14.70 7.79 -5.09
N LEU A 132 14.09 6.61 -4.99
CA LEU A 132 14.45 5.59 -4.02
C LEU A 132 15.73 4.84 -4.43
N LYS A 133 16.51 4.35 -3.45
CA LYS A 133 17.83 3.73 -3.70
C LYS A 133 17.79 2.39 -4.47
N LYS A 134 16.63 1.75 -4.56
CA LYS A 134 16.41 0.50 -5.32
C LYS A 134 15.20 0.63 -6.22
N GLU A 135 15.20 -0.09 -7.33
CA GLU A 135 14.03 -0.19 -8.21
C GLU A 135 12.89 -0.87 -7.44
N ILE A 136 11.78 -0.14 -7.24
CA ILE A 136 10.60 -0.66 -6.54
C ILE A 136 9.50 -0.99 -7.55
N PRO A 137 8.99 -2.23 -7.57
CA PRO A 137 7.81 -2.56 -8.37
C PRO A 137 6.58 -1.78 -7.89
N VAL A 138 5.78 -1.34 -8.85
CA VAL A 138 4.52 -0.64 -8.62
C VAL A 138 3.35 -1.48 -9.10
N GLU A 139 2.30 -1.59 -8.28
CA GLU A 139 1.04 -2.21 -8.64
C GLU A 139 -0.08 -1.16 -8.70
N LEU A 140 -0.90 -1.21 -9.74
CA LEU A 140 -2.09 -0.37 -9.84
C LEU A 140 -3.33 -1.14 -9.40
N LEU A 141 -4.08 -0.60 -8.44
CA LEU A 141 -5.30 -1.19 -7.94
C LEU A 141 -6.51 -0.45 -8.53
N PRO A 142 -7.34 -1.08 -9.39
CA PRO A 142 -8.52 -0.42 -9.91
C PRO A 142 -9.53 -0.19 -8.79
N TYR A 143 -10.09 1.02 -8.72
CA TYR A 143 -11.17 1.33 -7.80
C TYR A 143 -12.39 0.41 -8.00
N HIS A 144 -13.03 0.02 -6.90
CA HIS A 144 -14.27 -0.74 -6.90
C HIS A 144 -15.25 -0.20 -5.83
N GLU A 145 -16.55 -0.29 -6.09
CA GLU A 145 -17.59 0.19 -5.16
C GLU A 145 -17.96 -0.83 -4.06
N LEU A 146 -17.20 -1.92 -3.88
CA LEU A 146 -17.50 -2.98 -2.91
C LEU A 146 -17.66 -2.48 -1.46
N GLY A 147 -17.06 -1.34 -1.12
CA GLY A 147 -17.18 -0.72 0.21
C GLY A 147 -18.47 0.08 0.43
N LYS A 148 -19.18 0.47 -0.63
CA LYS A 148 -20.33 1.40 -0.56
C LYS A 148 -21.46 0.86 0.31
N SER A 149 -21.75 -0.43 0.23
CA SER A 149 -22.76 -1.11 1.04
C SER A 149 -22.49 -1.02 2.54
N LYS A 150 -21.23 -0.99 2.98
CA LYS A 150 -20.85 -0.83 4.39
C LYS A 150 -21.19 0.57 4.90
N TYR A 151 -21.03 1.61 4.08
CA TYR A 151 -21.42 2.98 4.43
C TYR A 151 -22.94 3.07 4.59
N THR A 152 -23.70 2.53 3.64
CA THR A 152 -25.17 2.45 3.71
C THR A 152 -25.63 1.72 4.98
N ALA A 153 -25.04 0.57 5.30
CA ALA A 153 -25.40 -0.21 6.49
C ALA A 153 -25.11 0.53 7.81
N LEU A 154 -24.12 1.42 7.83
CA LEU A 154 -23.79 2.27 8.96
C LEU A 154 -24.54 3.60 8.98
N GLY A 155 -25.46 3.84 8.03
CA GLY A 155 -26.18 5.11 7.89
C GLY A 155 -25.26 6.30 7.57
N ARG A 156 -24.14 6.06 6.88
CA ARG A 156 -23.14 7.07 6.52
C ARG A 156 -23.21 7.40 5.03
N GLU A 157 -22.99 8.67 4.71
CA GLU A 157 -22.75 9.10 3.32
C GLU A 157 -21.45 8.49 2.80
N TYR A 158 -21.44 8.08 1.53
CA TYR A 158 -20.24 7.59 0.88
C TYR A 158 -19.42 8.77 0.30
N PRO A 159 -18.20 9.05 0.78
CA PRO A 159 -17.49 10.28 0.43
C PRO A 159 -17.22 10.44 -1.07
N LEU A 160 -16.99 9.35 -1.80
CA LEU A 160 -16.68 9.40 -3.23
C LEU A 160 -17.88 9.77 -4.12
N ASP A 161 -19.11 9.72 -3.60
CA ASP A 161 -20.27 10.23 -4.34
C ASP A 161 -20.16 11.76 -4.59
N LYS A 162 -19.39 12.47 -3.75
CA LYS A 162 -19.11 13.91 -3.90
C LYS A 162 -18.07 14.21 -5.00
N HIS A 163 -17.34 13.20 -5.47
CA HIS A 163 -16.35 13.31 -6.54
C HIS A 163 -16.95 12.87 -7.89
N ASN A 164 -18.02 13.54 -8.32
CA ASN A 164 -18.75 13.25 -9.56
C ASN A 164 -19.23 11.79 -9.70
N GLY A 165 -19.43 11.09 -8.58
CA GLY A 165 -19.76 9.66 -8.60
C GLY A 165 -18.65 8.82 -9.23
N ALA A 166 -17.44 8.90 -8.66
CA ALA A 166 -16.29 8.10 -9.10
C ALA A 166 -16.72 6.66 -9.37
N SER A 167 -16.41 6.17 -10.57
CA SER A 167 -16.79 4.85 -11.04
C SER A 167 -15.55 3.98 -11.24
N PRO A 168 -15.67 2.65 -11.17
CA PRO A 168 -14.56 1.75 -11.46
C PRO A 168 -13.95 2.05 -12.84
N PRO A 169 -12.60 2.17 -12.95
CA PRO A 169 -11.95 2.38 -14.24
C PRO A 169 -12.16 1.18 -15.17
N SER A 170 -12.24 1.43 -16.48
CA SER A 170 -12.27 0.35 -17.47
C SER A 170 -10.93 -0.38 -17.53
N LYS A 171 -10.91 -1.60 -18.09
CA LYS A 171 -9.67 -2.36 -18.27
C LYS A 171 -8.72 -1.63 -19.21
N GLU A 172 -9.25 -1.05 -20.29
CA GLU A 172 -8.50 -0.25 -21.27
C GLU A 172 -7.84 0.95 -20.60
N TYR A 173 -8.58 1.67 -19.74
CA TYR A 173 -8.04 2.80 -18.99
C TYR A 173 -6.88 2.40 -18.06
N MET A 174 -7.03 1.27 -17.36
CA MET A 174 -5.96 0.73 -16.53
C MET A 174 -4.73 0.34 -17.36
N GLU A 175 -4.91 -0.30 -18.51
CA GLU A 175 -3.81 -0.65 -19.41
C GLU A 175 -3.07 0.57 -19.96
N GLU A 176 -3.80 1.64 -20.31
CA GLU A 176 -3.21 2.92 -20.72
C GLU A 176 -2.43 3.58 -19.59
N THR A 177 -2.95 3.51 -18.35
CA THR A 177 -2.27 4.04 -17.16
C THR A 177 -1.00 3.26 -16.85
N ILE A 178 -1.04 1.92 -16.97
CA ILE A 178 0.14 1.04 -16.85
C ILE A 178 1.20 1.42 -17.89
N LYS A 179 0.82 1.53 -19.17
CA LYS A 179 1.74 1.90 -20.27
C LYS A 179 2.38 3.26 -20.04
N TYR A 180 1.63 4.21 -19.49
CA TYR A 180 2.15 5.52 -19.14
C TYR A 180 3.19 5.46 -18.03
N LEU A 181 2.92 4.78 -16.91
CA LEU A 181 3.92 4.65 -15.85
C LEU A 181 5.18 3.90 -16.35
N GLN A 182 5.00 2.87 -17.19
CA GLN A 182 6.10 2.17 -17.83
C GLN A 182 6.93 3.11 -18.73
N SER A 183 6.31 4.03 -19.48
CA SER A 183 7.04 4.99 -20.30
C SER A 183 7.82 6.02 -19.47
N LEU A 184 7.45 6.24 -18.20
CA LEU A 184 8.22 7.02 -17.23
C LEU A 184 9.38 6.23 -16.59
N GLY A 185 9.52 4.94 -16.93
CA GLY A 185 10.56 4.04 -16.41
C GLY A 185 10.16 3.34 -15.11
N ILE A 186 8.87 3.22 -14.81
CA ILE A 186 8.39 2.48 -13.64
C ILE A 186 8.17 1.01 -13.98
N LYS A 187 8.71 0.11 -13.15
CA LYS A 187 8.43 -1.32 -13.21
C LYS A 187 7.04 -1.59 -12.67
N VAL A 188 6.04 -1.67 -13.55
CA VAL A 188 4.67 -2.01 -13.16
C VAL A 188 4.48 -3.53 -13.15
N VAL A 189 3.93 -4.07 -12.05
CA VAL A 189 3.66 -5.49 -11.85
C VAL A 189 2.16 -5.74 -11.67
N LYS A 190 1.75 -7.00 -11.85
CA LYS A 190 0.46 -7.52 -11.40
C LYS A 190 0.78 -8.59 -10.36
N THR A 191 0.29 -8.41 -9.14
CA THR A 191 0.47 -9.37 -8.04
C THR A 191 -0.75 -10.26 -7.86
#